data_AF-A0A450VVT0-F1
#
_entry.id   AF-A0A450VVT0-F1
#
_cell.length_a   1.000
_cell.length_b   1.000
_cell.length_c   1.000
_cell.angle_alpha   90.00
_cell.angle_beta   90.00
_cell.angle_gamma   90.00
#
_symmetry.space_group_name_H-M   'P 1'
#
loop_
_entity.id
_entity.type
_entity.pdbx_description
1 polymer ?
#
loop_
_entity_poly.entity_id
_entity_poly.type
_entity_poly.pdbx_seq_one_letter_code
_entity_poly.pdbx_strand_id
1 'polypeptide(L)' 'MPFEPWQCPDGSKLALRTASRRLEALVKQQTQAKNHLHAFLRNRFSPAFVIEDIELTL' A
#
# COMPACT_ATOMS: atom_id res chain seq x y z
N MET A 1 -11.01 -11.77 -39.58
CA MET A 1 -11.90 -11.63 -38.40
C MET A 1 -12.56 -10.26 -38.47
N PRO A 2 -13.86 -10.15 -38.17
CA PRO A 2 -14.52 -8.86 -38.07
C PRO A 2 -13.88 -8.02 -36.95
N PHE A 3 -13.77 -6.71 -37.16
CA PHE A 3 -13.34 -5.78 -36.14
C PHE A 3 -14.44 -5.61 -35.10
N GLU A 4 -14.09 -5.76 -33.82
CA GLU A 4 -14.97 -5.42 -32.71
C GLU A 4 -14.47 -4.13 -32.04
N PRO A 5 -15.26 -3.05 -32.04
CA PRO A 5 -14.89 -1.84 -31.35
C PRO A 5 -14.82 -2.08 -29.85
N TRP A 6 -13.81 -1.50 -29.21
CA TRP A 6 -13.67 -1.58 -27.76
C TRP A 6 -14.90 -0.96 -27.07
N GLN A 7 -15.47 -1.71 -26.14
CA GLN A 7 -16.52 -1.22 -25.25
C GLN A 7 -15.96 -1.01 -23.85
N CYS A 8 -16.22 0.18 -23.30
CA CYS A 8 -15.81 0.48 -21.94
C CYS A 8 -16.49 -0.47 -20.95
N PRO A 9 -15.74 -1.10 -20.03
CA PRO A 9 -16.33 -1.88 -18.96
C PRO A 9 -17.28 -1.02 -18.12
N ASP A 10 -18.32 -1.66 -17.56
CA ASP A 10 -19.23 -1.01 -16.65
C ASP A 10 -18.51 -0.28 -15.50
N GLY A 11 -19.03 0.88 -15.11
CA GLY A 11 -18.41 1.75 -14.11
C GLY A 11 -18.18 1.05 -12.77
N SER A 12 -19.06 0.13 -12.38
CA SER A 12 -18.91 -0.67 -11.16
C SER A 12 -17.64 -1.55 -11.20
N LYS A 13 -17.32 -2.13 -12.36
CA LYS A 13 -16.12 -2.96 -12.55
C LYS A 13 -14.84 -2.12 -12.43
N LEU A 14 -14.87 -0.90 -12.96
CA LEU A 14 -13.76 0.05 -12.83
C LEU A 14 -13.59 0.52 -11.37
N ALA A 15 -14.70 0.79 -10.67
CA ALA A 15 -14.67 1.17 -9.26
C ALA A 15 -14.08 0.06 -8.38
N LEU A 16 -14.51 -1.18 -8.59
CA LEU A 16 -13.96 -2.35 -7.90
C LEU A 16 -12.46 -2.49 -8.14
N ARG A 17 -12.02 -2.38 -9.40
CA ARG A 17 -10.59 -2.44 -9.74
C ARG A 17 -9.78 -1.35 -9.01
N THR A 18 -10.30 -0.13 -8.95
CA THR A 18 -9.64 0.98 -8.23
C THR A 18 -9.58 0.71 -6.73
N ALA A 19 -10.67 0.23 -6.13
CA ALA A 19 -10.70 -0.13 -4.71
C ALA A 19 -9.71 -1.26 -4.38
N SER A 20 -9.67 -2.33 -5.17
CA SER A 20 -8.71 -3.43 -5.00
C SER A 20 -7.27 -2.95 -5.09
N ARG A 21 -6.94 -2.10 -6.06
CA ARG A 21 -5.58 -1.54 -6.20
C ARG A 21 -5.20 -0.66 -5.01
N ARG A 22 -6.15 0.13 -4.50
CA ARG A 22 -5.92 0.95 -3.31
C ARG A 22 -5.67 0.08 -2.07
N LEU A 23 -6.44 -0.99 -1.89
CA LEU A 23 -6.21 -1.94 -0.81
C LEU A 23 -4.83 -2.59 -0.92
N GLU A 24 -4.43 -3.05 -2.11
CA GLU A 24 -3.12 -3.64 -2.33
C GLU A 24 -1.99 -2.65 -2.01
N ALA A 25 -2.12 -1.39 -2.42
CA ALA A 25 -1.14 -0.34 -2.10
C ALA A 25 -1.03 -0.09 -0.60
N LEU A 26 -2.17 -0.02 0.12
CA LEU A 26 -2.19 0.17 1.56
C LEU A 26 -1.55 -1.02 2.30
N VAL A 27 -1.81 -2.25 1.87
CA VAL A 27 -1.17 -3.44 2.44
C VAL A 27 0.35 -3.38 2.26
N LYS A 28 0.83 -3.04 1.05
CA LYS A 28 2.27 -2.89 0.79
C LYS A 28 2.90 -1.81 1.67
N GLN A 29 2.24 -0.66 1.81
CA GLN A 29 2.71 0.42 2.68
C GLN A 29 2.78 -0.02 4.14
N GLN A 30 1.76 -0.71 4.66
CA GLN A 30 1.77 -1.21 6.02
C GLN A 30 2.91 -2.23 6.23
N THR A 31 3.10 -3.17 5.30
CA THR A 31 4.21 -4.14 5.38
C THR A 31 5.56 -3.43 5.38
N GLN A 32 5.75 -2.42 4.51
CA GLN A 32 6.99 -1.65 4.46
C GLN A 32 7.25 -0.91 5.78
N ALA A 33 6.24 -0.25 6.34
CA ALA A 33 6.37 0.48 7.61
C ALA A 33 6.72 -0.47 8.77
N LYS A 34 6.12 -1.67 8.85
CA LYS A 34 6.47 -2.69 9.86
C LYS A 34 7.91 -3.17 9.70
N ASN A 35 8.37 -3.37 8.47
CA ASN A 35 9.75 -3.76 8.19
C ASN A 35 10.75 -2.66 8.58
N HIS A 36 10.41 -1.39 8.32
CA HIS A 36 11.21 -0.26 8.77
C HIS A 36 11.29 -0.21 10.30
N LEU A 37 10.15 -0.31 10.99
CA LEU A 37 10.12 -0.36 12.46
C LEU A 37 11.01 -1.48 12.99
N HIS A 38 10.91 -2.69 12.42
CA HIS A 38 11.75 -3.82 12.80
C HIS A 38 13.25 -3.52 12.64
N ALA A 39 13.64 -2.87 11.53
CA ALA A 39 15.03 -2.47 11.31
C ALA A 39 15.50 -1.40 12.30
N PHE A 40 14.69 -0.39 12.59
CA PHE A 40 15.03 0.67 13.54
C PHE A 40 15.17 0.13 14.96
N LEU A 41 14.27 -0.75 15.41
CA LEU A 41 14.33 -1.40 16.72
C LEU A 41 15.59 -2.26 16.90
N ARG A 42 16.12 -2.85 15.82
CA ARG A 42 17.35 -3.66 15.86
C ARG A 42 18.63 -2.84 15.78
N ASN A 43 18.54 -1.57 15.38
CA ASN A 43 19.69 -0.68 15.29
C ASN A 43 19.91 0.07 16.61
N ARG A 44 21.09 -0.09 17.21
CA ARG A 44 21.47 0.54 18.49
C ARG A 44 21.59 2.06 18.44
N PHE A 45 21.67 2.65 17.24
CA PHE A 45 21.85 4.09 17.06
C PHE A 45 20.56 4.81 16.64
N SER A 46 19.44 4.09 16.52
CA SER A 46 18.16 4.72 16.19
C SER A 46 17.67 5.57 17.36
N PRO A 47 17.39 6.87 17.15
CA PRO A 47 16.78 7.70 18.19
C PRO A 47 15.37 7.21 18.53
N ALA A 48 15.01 7.26 19.82
CA ALA A 48 13.70 6.80 20.29
C ALA A 48 12.52 7.53 19.62
N PHE A 49 12.64 8.85 19.43
CA PHE A 49 11.57 9.66 18.81
C PHE A 49 11.24 9.25 17.36
N VAL A 50 12.21 8.67 16.63
CA VAL A 50 11.98 8.17 15.26
C VAL A 50 11.18 6.87 15.30
N ILE A 51 11.44 6.02 16.28
CA ILE A 51 10.69 4.76 16.48
C ILE A 51 9.24 5.08 16.88
N GLU A 52 9.06 6.02 17.81
CA GLU A 52 7.73 6.48 18.28
C GLU A 52 6.89 7.05 17.13
N ASP A 53 7.49 7.86 16.24
CA ASP A 53 6.79 8.43 15.08
C ASP A 53 6.31 7.35 14.09
N ILE A 54 7.12 6.31 13.87
CA ILE A 54 6.75 5.18 13.02
C ILE A 54 5.60 4.37 13.66
N GLU A 55 5.63 4.18 14.98
CA GLU A 55 4.56 3.47 15.70
C GLU A 55 3.23 4.21 15.66
N LEU A 56 3.21 5.55 15.62
CA LEU A 56 1.99 6.35 15.45
C LEU A 56 1.34 6.21 14.06
N THR A 57 2.12 5.79 13.06
CA THR A 57 1.69 5.74 11.66
C THR A 57 1.26 4.32 11.22
N LEU A 58 1.51 3.31 12.06
CA LEU A 58 1.23 1.89 11.80
C LEU A 58 -0.14 1.43 12.30
#